data_AF-A0A838J5W4-F1
#
_entry.id   AF-A0A838J5W4-F1
#
_cell.length_a   1.000
_cell.length_b   1.000
_cell.length_c   1.000
_cell.angle_alpha   90.00
_cell.angle_beta   90.00
_cell.angle_gamma   90.00
#
_symmetry.space_group_name_H-M   'P 1'
#
loop_
_entity.id
_entity.type
_entity.pdbx_description
1 polymer ?
#
loop_
_entity_poly.entity_id
_entity_poly.type
_entity_poly.pdbx_seq_one_letter_code
_entity_poly.pdbx_strand_id
1 'polypeptide(L)'
;MEQSTQALSLEDAYKYALSLVRNRMLQESREDVLDLVQIAVSELWSRHTSGKVEIACSIAYLTSIVHSRCIDLLRRRKRCIVLPLSLDTDGEIYQGGTPLLSHEEGSYQDPVLAFEQKEFLEEVIADIVKLPGRQRYAMICVLKDEIDDTFPLVDVFKGHGIDIEPIHWPQERCELHRLHALLTVARKTLRSLRK
;
A
#
# COMPACT_ATOMS: atom_id res chain seq x y z
N MET A 1 40.95 -14.13 -10.13
CA MET A 1 40.50 -13.21 -9.06
C MET A 1 39.40 -13.91 -8.29
N GLU A 2 39.78 -14.74 -7.33
CA GLU A 2 38.84 -15.38 -6.41
C GLU A 2 38.47 -14.33 -5.37
N GLN A 3 37.29 -13.72 -5.51
CA GLN A 3 36.75 -12.90 -4.43
C GLN A 3 36.27 -13.87 -3.35
N SER A 4 37.08 -14.01 -2.30
CA SER A 4 36.71 -14.69 -1.06
C SER A 4 35.33 -14.23 -0.62
N THR A 5 34.37 -15.16 -0.66
CA THR A 5 33.05 -15.03 -0.06
C THR A 5 33.25 -14.95 1.46
N GLN A 6 33.57 -13.76 1.98
CA GLN A 6 33.65 -13.54 3.42
C GLN A 6 32.27 -13.84 4.00
N ALA A 7 32.18 -14.90 4.79
CA ALA A 7 30.99 -15.24 5.55
C ALA A 7 30.70 -14.06 6.49
N LEU A 8 29.63 -13.33 6.20
CA LEU A 8 29.19 -12.19 7.00
C LEU A 8 28.83 -12.70 8.41
N SER A 9 29.54 -12.22 9.44
CA SER A 9 29.20 -12.53 10.83
C SER A 9 27.81 -11.99 11.17
N LEU A 10 27.11 -12.65 12.08
CA LEU A 10 25.80 -12.18 12.57
C LEU A 10 25.91 -10.76 13.15
N GLU A 11 26.99 -10.47 13.87
CA GLU A 11 27.22 -9.16 14.47
C GLU A 11 27.43 -8.07 13.41
N ASP A 12 28.16 -8.40 12.34
CA ASP A 12 28.40 -7.49 11.22
C ASP A 12 27.12 -7.25 10.42
N ALA A 13 26.31 -8.29 10.21
CA ALA A 13 24.99 -8.17 9.60
C ALA A 13 24.07 -7.24 10.41
N TYR A 14 24.05 -7.40 11.73
CA TYR A 14 23.28 -6.54 12.63
C TYR A 14 23.74 -5.08 12.57
N LYS A 15 25.05 -4.83 12.70
CA LYS A 15 25.63 -3.46 12.63
C LYS A 15 25.33 -2.82 11.27
N TYR A 16 25.49 -3.59 10.20
CA TYR A 16 25.23 -3.11 8.84
C TYR A 16 23.75 -2.78 8.63
N ALA A 17 22.83 -3.69 8.96
CA ALA A 17 21.39 -3.45 8.88
C ALA A 17 20.96 -2.25 9.72
N LEU A 18 21.51 -2.11 10.94
CA LEU A 18 21.23 -0.96 11.82
C LEU A 18 21.63 0.37 11.18
N SER A 19 22.81 0.43 10.55
CA SER A 19 23.24 1.64 9.84
C SER A 19 22.36 1.95 8.61
N LEU A 20 21.94 0.92 7.86
CA LEU A 20 21.04 1.08 6.72
C LEU A 20 19.66 1.59 7.12
N VAL A 21 19.06 1.03 8.17
CA VAL A 21 17.75 1.47 8.66
C VAL A 21 17.85 2.91 9.13
N ARG A 22 18.82 3.24 10.00
CA ARG A 22 19.01 4.61 10.51
C ARG A 22 19.17 5.65 9.41
N ASN A 23 19.95 5.35 8.37
CA ASN A 23 20.16 6.27 7.25
C ASN A 23 18.88 6.52 6.43
N ARG A 24 17.95 5.55 6.41
CA ARG A 24 16.70 5.64 5.64
C ARG A 24 15.53 6.16 6.47
N MET A 25 15.61 6.06 7.79
CA MET A 25 14.48 6.18 8.71
C MET A 25 14.82 7.18 9.84
N LEU A 26 15.00 8.45 9.46
CA LEU A 26 15.51 9.52 10.34
C LEU A 26 14.58 9.89 11.52
N GLN A 27 13.30 9.50 11.48
CA GLN A 27 12.29 9.88 12.47
C GLN A 27 11.59 8.68 13.12
N GLU A 28 12.16 7.48 13.00
CA GLU A 28 11.56 6.28 13.57
C GLU A 28 11.91 6.10 15.04
N SER A 29 10.99 5.47 15.79
CA SER A 29 11.27 5.12 17.18
C SER A 29 12.44 4.13 17.24
N ARG A 30 13.18 4.14 18.35
CA ARG A 30 14.29 3.20 18.55
C ARG A 30 13.81 1.75 18.47
N GLU A 31 12.59 1.47 18.92
CA GLU A 31 11.98 0.14 18.88
C GLU A 31 11.68 -0.28 17.44
N ASP A 32 11.04 0.57 16.64
CA ASP A 32 10.78 0.30 15.21
C ASP A 32 12.07 -0.01 14.44
N VAL A 33 13.14 0.73 14.73
CA VAL A 33 14.45 0.52 14.11
C VAL A 33 15.03 -0.85 14.48
N LEU A 34 14.95 -1.24 15.75
CA LEU A 34 15.48 -2.53 16.22
C LEU A 34 14.66 -3.71 15.67
N ASP A 35 13.34 -3.58 15.64
CA ASP A 35 12.44 -4.58 15.09
C ASP A 35 12.70 -4.81 13.60
N LEU A 36 12.85 -3.74 12.82
CA LEU A 36 13.21 -3.82 11.40
C LEU A 36 14.55 -4.55 11.18
N VAL A 37 15.55 -4.24 12.00
CA VAL A 37 16.87 -4.88 11.93
C VAL A 37 16.74 -6.37 12.26
N GLN A 38 16.04 -6.71 13.34
CA GLN A 38 15.85 -8.10 13.76
C GLN A 38 15.10 -8.92 12.70
N ILE A 39 14.04 -8.37 12.12
CA ILE A 39 13.30 -9.02 11.03
C ILE A 39 14.22 -9.25 9.83
N ALA A 40 14.99 -8.22 9.42
CA ALA A 40 15.85 -8.33 8.25
C ALA A 40 16.96 -9.37 8.41
N VAL A 41 17.61 -9.41 9.58
CA VAL A 41 18.66 -10.39 9.87
C VAL A 41 18.09 -11.79 10.02
N SER A 42 16.94 -11.95 10.69
CA SER A 42 16.27 -13.26 10.84
C SER A 42 15.86 -13.83 9.48
N GLU A 43 15.36 -12.99 8.57
CA GLU A 43 14.99 -13.39 7.22
C GLU A 43 16.21 -13.81 6.39
N LEU A 44 17.32 -13.05 6.46
CA LEU A 44 18.59 -13.44 5.84
C LEU A 44 19.04 -14.82 6.33
N TRP A 45 19.01 -15.05 7.65
CA TRP A 45 19.52 -16.28 8.26
C TRP A 45 18.64 -17.50 7.98
N SER A 46 17.32 -17.32 8.03
CA SER A 46 16.35 -18.35 7.64
C SER A 46 16.58 -18.81 6.20
N ARG A 47 16.86 -17.86 5.28
CA ARG A 47 17.13 -18.18 3.87
C ARG A 47 18.46 -18.90 3.69
N HIS A 48 19.52 -18.43 4.34
CA HIS A 48 20.83 -19.09 4.35
C HIS A 48 20.74 -20.54 4.86
N THR A 49 20.02 -20.75 5.96
CA THR A 49 19.89 -22.07 6.60
C THR A 49 18.98 -23.01 5.80
N SER A 50 17.99 -22.48 5.06
CA SER A 50 17.04 -23.30 4.32
C SER A 50 17.63 -24.08 3.15
N GLY A 51 18.80 -23.69 2.64
CA GLY A 51 19.44 -24.30 1.47
C GLY A 51 18.66 -24.19 0.15
N LYS A 52 17.50 -23.52 0.15
CA LYS A 52 16.60 -23.39 -1.02
C LYS A 52 17.05 -22.31 -2.00
N VAL A 53 17.87 -21.37 -1.57
CA VAL A 53 18.29 -20.21 -2.34
C VAL A 53 19.78 -20.01 -2.14
N GLU A 54 20.53 -20.02 -3.24
CA GLU A 54 21.94 -19.65 -3.22
C GLU A 54 22.06 -18.12 -3.18
N ILE A 55 22.55 -17.59 -2.05
CA ILE A 55 22.74 -16.16 -1.86
C ILE A 55 24.18 -15.82 -2.24
N ALA A 56 24.37 -15.34 -3.48
CA ALA A 56 25.70 -14.96 -3.99
C ALA A 56 26.34 -13.81 -3.21
N CYS A 57 25.54 -12.87 -2.69
CA CYS A 57 26.02 -11.73 -1.90
C CYS A 57 25.07 -11.39 -0.74
N SER A 58 25.45 -11.76 0.48
CA SER A 58 24.66 -11.54 1.70
C SER A 58 24.39 -10.05 1.96
N ILE A 59 25.34 -9.17 1.65
CA ILE A 59 25.22 -7.72 1.88
C ILE A 59 24.16 -7.11 0.96
N ALA A 60 24.21 -7.43 -0.33
CA ALA A 60 23.22 -6.95 -1.30
C ALA A 60 21.82 -7.48 -0.97
N TYR A 61 21.73 -8.76 -0.57
CA TYR A 61 20.47 -9.37 -0.17
C TYR A 61 19.88 -8.71 1.10
N LEU A 62 20.71 -8.50 2.13
CA LEU A 62 20.32 -7.79 3.35
C LEU A 62 19.86 -6.36 3.06
N THR A 63 20.55 -5.67 2.16
CA THR A 63 20.18 -4.32 1.72
C THR A 63 18.79 -4.30 1.08
N SER A 64 18.49 -5.30 0.23
CA SER A 64 17.17 -5.45 -0.38
C SER A 64 16.08 -5.70 0.65
N ILE A 65 16.32 -6.59 1.63
CA ILE A 65 15.33 -6.87 2.69
C ILE A 65 15.05 -5.59 3.49
N VAL A 66 16.10 -4.92 3.97
CA VAL A 66 15.97 -3.67 4.73
C VAL A 66 15.19 -2.63 3.92
N HIS A 67 15.51 -2.47 2.64
CA HIS A 67 14.81 -1.53 1.76
C HIS A 67 13.31 -1.82 1.67
N SER A 68 12.93 -3.06 1.37
CA SER A 68 11.53 -3.47 1.26
C SER A 68 10.78 -3.25 2.58
N ARG A 69 11.40 -3.61 3.71
CA ARG A 69 10.79 -3.46 5.04
C ARG A 69 10.60 -1.99 5.43
N CYS A 70 11.58 -1.12 5.16
CA CYS A 70 11.41 0.33 5.37
C CYS A 70 10.27 0.90 4.51
N ILE A 71 10.16 0.50 3.23
CA ILE A 71 9.05 0.92 2.37
C ILE A 71 7.70 0.44 2.93
N ASP A 72 7.63 -0.80 3.38
CA ASP A 72 6.39 -1.35 3.92
C ASP A 72 5.97 -0.65 5.21
N LEU A 73 6.92 -0.30 6.09
CA LEU A 73 6.65 0.50 7.29
C LEU A 73 6.11 1.89 6.92
N LEU A 74 6.77 2.58 5.99
CA LEU A 74 6.32 3.89 5.48
C LEU A 74 4.92 3.81 4.85
N ARG A 75 4.62 2.75 4.09
CA ARG A 75 3.30 2.51 3.50
C ARG A 75 2.24 2.21 4.55
N ARG A 76 2.58 1.46 5.60
CA ARG A 76 1.67 1.20 6.73
C ARG A 76 1.38 2.50 7.45
N ARG A 77 2.39 3.31 7.75
CA ARG A 77 2.20 4.63 8.36
C ARG A 77 1.34 5.55 7.52
N LYS A 78 1.58 5.63 6.20
CA LYS A 78 0.72 6.42 5.30
C LYS A 78 -0.75 5.96 5.34
N ARG A 79 -0.99 4.67 5.56
CA ARG A 79 -2.34 4.10 5.73
C ARG A 79 -2.88 4.26 7.16
N CYS A 80 -2.00 4.39 8.15
CA CYS A 80 -2.30 4.59 9.56
C CYS A 80 -2.10 6.04 10.01
N ILE A 81 -2.11 7.03 9.10
CA ILE A 81 -2.26 8.44 9.49
C ILE A 81 -3.71 8.61 9.96
N VAL A 82 -4.00 8.08 11.13
CA VAL A 82 -4.98 8.66 12.03
C VAL A 82 -4.24 9.87 12.58
N LEU A 83 -4.43 11.03 11.95
CA LEU A 83 -3.98 12.28 12.56
C LEU A 83 -4.58 12.31 13.98
N PRO A 84 -3.79 12.48 15.06
CA PRO A 84 -4.37 12.79 16.35
C PRO A 84 -5.14 14.09 16.16
N LEU A 85 -6.46 13.95 16.18
CA LEU A 85 -7.37 15.06 16.05
C LEU A 85 -7.05 16.00 17.22
N SER A 86 -6.72 17.25 16.92
CA SER A 86 -6.41 18.21 17.98
C SER A 86 -7.68 18.39 18.78
N LEU A 87 -7.69 18.04 20.06
CA LEU A 87 -8.87 18.18 20.89
C LEU A 87 -8.90 19.59 21.50
N ASP A 88 -10.07 20.19 21.61
CA ASP A 88 -10.26 21.44 22.36
C ASP A 88 -10.31 21.20 23.88
N THR A 89 -10.58 22.25 24.65
CA THR A 89 -10.67 22.20 26.12
C THR A 89 -11.82 21.34 26.64
N ASP A 90 -12.82 21.05 25.80
CA ASP A 90 -13.99 20.25 26.14
C ASP A 90 -13.87 18.81 25.60
N GLY A 91 -12.77 18.50 24.89
CA GLY A 91 -12.47 17.17 24.36
C GLY A 91 -13.01 16.93 22.95
N GLU A 92 -13.43 17.97 22.22
CA GLU A 92 -13.95 17.87 20.86
C GLU A 92 -12.88 18.08 19.79
N ILE A 93 -13.06 17.46 18.64
CA ILE A 93 -12.11 17.45 17.52
C ILE A 93 -12.07 18.83 16.83
N TYR A 94 -10.92 19.48 16.89
CA TYR A 94 -10.63 20.82 16.40
C TYR A 94 -9.66 20.78 15.21
N GLN A 95 -10.07 21.33 14.06
CA GLN A 95 -9.18 21.51 12.91
C GLN A 95 -9.29 22.95 12.38
N GLY A 96 -8.36 23.82 12.79
CA GLY A 96 -8.07 25.06 12.08
C GLY A 96 -9.19 26.11 11.98
N GLY A 97 -10.09 26.20 12.97
CA GLY A 97 -11.05 27.31 13.09
C GLY A 97 -12.53 26.97 12.90
N THR A 98 -12.87 25.70 12.71
CA THR A 98 -14.26 25.21 12.73
C THR A 98 -14.36 23.98 13.63
N PRO A 99 -15.31 23.95 14.59
CA PRO A 99 -15.59 22.74 15.37
C PRO A 99 -16.07 21.65 14.42
N LEU A 100 -15.46 20.47 14.49
CA LEU A 100 -15.86 19.32 13.71
C LEU A 100 -17.02 18.67 14.45
N LEU A 101 -18.26 18.99 14.05
CA LEU A 101 -19.47 18.42 14.65
C LEU A 101 -19.35 16.89 14.66
N SER A 102 -19.38 16.35 15.86
CA SER A 102 -19.31 14.92 16.19
C SER A 102 -20.24 14.11 15.29
N HIS A 103 -19.65 13.16 14.56
CA HIS A 103 -20.39 12.15 13.82
C HIS A 103 -20.97 11.16 14.84
N GLU A 104 -22.15 11.46 15.37
CA GLU A 104 -22.91 10.51 16.17
C GLU A 104 -23.35 9.34 15.27
N GLU A 105 -22.95 8.14 15.67
CA GLU A 105 -23.45 6.87 15.16
C GLU A 105 -24.98 6.82 15.26
N GLY A 106 -25.66 7.06 14.14
CA GLY A 106 -27.12 7.02 14.14
C GLY A 106 -27.80 7.58 12.89
N SER A 107 -27.67 6.89 11.76
CA SER A 107 -28.74 6.82 10.75
C SER A 107 -29.30 8.14 10.17
N TYR A 108 -28.47 9.12 9.88
CA TYR A 108 -28.78 10.11 8.85
C TYR A 108 -27.48 10.43 8.09
N GLN A 109 -27.14 9.57 7.13
CA GLN A 109 -26.27 10.00 6.04
C GLN A 109 -26.96 11.19 5.40
N ASP A 110 -26.35 12.38 5.51
CA ASP A 110 -26.82 13.57 4.81
C ASP A 110 -27.01 13.17 3.33
N PRO A 111 -28.25 13.22 2.80
CA PRO A 111 -28.53 12.80 1.43
C PRO A 111 -27.70 13.58 0.42
N VAL A 112 -27.23 14.78 0.75
CA VAL A 112 -26.32 15.57 -0.08
C VAL A 112 -24.94 14.92 -0.15
N LEU A 113 -24.37 14.51 0.99
CA LEU A 113 -23.07 13.82 1.03
C LEU A 113 -23.11 12.44 0.36
N ALA A 114 -24.21 11.69 0.55
CA ALA A 114 -24.40 10.41 -0.13
C ALA A 114 -24.55 10.60 -1.65
N PHE A 115 -25.17 11.69 -2.09
CA PHE A 115 -25.30 12.04 -3.50
C PHE A 115 -23.95 12.45 -4.11
N GLU A 116 -23.18 13.31 -3.44
CA GLU A 116 -21.83 13.72 -3.89
C GLU A 116 -20.85 12.54 -3.99
N GLN A 117 -20.89 11.62 -3.04
CA GLN A 117 -20.06 10.40 -3.09
C GLN A 117 -20.44 9.50 -4.27
N LYS A 118 -21.75 9.37 -4.55
CA LYS A 118 -22.25 8.59 -5.68
C LYS A 118 -21.87 9.25 -7.02
N GLU A 119 -22.02 10.55 -7.14
CA GLU A 119 -21.66 11.32 -8.34
C GLU A 119 -20.15 11.23 -8.61
N PHE A 120 -19.33 11.39 -7.57
CA PHE A 120 -17.88 11.20 -7.68
C PHE A 120 -17.50 9.78 -8.10
N LEU A 121 -18.18 8.77 -7.57
CA LEU A 121 -17.96 7.37 -7.93
C LEU A 121 -18.34 7.11 -9.40
N GLU A 122 -19.46 7.65 -9.86
CA GLU A 122 -19.89 7.58 -11.26
C GLU A 122 -18.86 8.24 -12.19
N GLU A 123 -18.33 9.41 -11.84
CA GLU A 123 -17.28 10.08 -12.61
C GLU A 123 -15.99 9.26 -12.69
N VAL A 124 -15.55 8.69 -11.56
CA VAL A 124 -14.36 7.83 -11.51
C VAL A 124 -14.55 6.60 -12.39
N ILE A 125 -15.72 5.95 -12.30
CA ILE A 125 -16.02 4.75 -13.08
C ILE A 125 -16.09 5.08 -14.57
N ALA A 126 -16.73 6.20 -14.96
CA ALA A 126 -16.78 6.64 -16.35
C ALA A 126 -15.37 6.81 -16.95
N ASP A 127 -14.40 7.28 -16.19
CA ASP A 127 -13.01 7.38 -16.64
C ASP A 127 -12.31 6.01 -16.72
N ILE A 128 -12.62 5.10 -15.80
CA ILE A 128 -12.08 3.74 -15.80
C ILE A 128 -12.60 2.96 -17.01
N VAL A 129 -13.86 3.14 -17.40
CA VAL A 129 -14.43 2.51 -18.60
C VAL A 129 -13.68 2.92 -19.88
N LYS A 130 -13.11 4.13 -19.92
CA LYS A 130 -12.31 4.61 -21.05
C LYS A 130 -10.92 3.96 -21.12
N LEU A 131 -10.45 3.28 -20.07
CA LEU A 131 -9.14 2.65 -20.05
C LEU A 131 -9.06 1.46 -21.03
N PRO A 132 -7.86 1.19 -21.59
CA PRO A 132 -7.59 -0.05 -22.33
C PRO A 132 -7.92 -1.29 -21.49
N GLY A 133 -8.42 -2.36 -22.13
CA GLY A 133 -9.03 -3.52 -21.44
C GLY A 133 -8.20 -4.10 -20.29
N ARG A 134 -6.88 -4.28 -20.47
CA ARG A 134 -6.00 -4.79 -19.40
C ARG A 134 -5.76 -3.80 -18.26
N GLN A 135 -5.75 -2.50 -18.54
CA GLN A 135 -5.62 -1.46 -17.52
C GLN A 135 -6.93 -1.29 -16.74
N ARG A 136 -8.06 -1.36 -17.44
CA ARG A 136 -9.40 -1.38 -16.85
C ARG A 136 -9.56 -2.57 -15.92
N TYR A 137 -9.21 -3.77 -16.37
CA TYR A 137 -9.24 -4.99 -15.56
C TYR A 137 -8.45 -4.82 -14.25
N ALA A 138 -7.20 -4.39 -14.34
CA ALA A 138 -6.37 -4.17 -13.16
C ALA A 138 -6.98 -3.12 -12.21
N MET A 139 -7.57 -2.05 -12.74
CA MET A 139 -8.22 -1.02 -11.93
C MET A 139 -9.49 -1.51 -11.24
N ILE A 140 -10.31 -2.33 -11.93
CA ILE A 140 -11.49 -2.95 -11.34
C ILE A 140 -11.10 -3.88 -10.19
N CYS A 141 -10.06 -4.70 -10.35
CA CYS A 141 -9.59 -5.56 -9.27
C CYS A 141 -9.11 -4.76 -8.05
N VAL A 142 -8.40 -3.64 -8.25
CA VAL A 142 -7.99 -2.76 -7.15
C VAL A 142 -9.19 -2.12 -6.46
N LEU A 143 -10.17 -1.62 -7.21
CA LEU A 143 -11.37 -1.02 -6.63
C LEU A 143 -12.16 -2.01 -5.78
N LYS A 144 -12.24 -3.28 -6.19
CA LYS A 144 -12.87 -4.35 -5.41
C LYS A 144 -12.11 -4.69 -4.12
N ASP A 145 -10.79 -4.48 -4.09
CA ASP A 145 -9.98 -4.68 -2.88
C ASP A 145 -10.01 -3.47 -1.93
N GLU A 146 -10.23 -2.26 -2.45
CA GLU A 146 -10.22 -1.01 -1.67
C GLU A 146 -11.59 -0.65 -1.08
N ILE A 147 -12.68 -1.24 -1.59
CA ILE A 147 -14.05 -0.98 -1.13
C ILE A 147 -14.59 -2.22 -0.43
N ASP A 148 -14.95 -2.09 0.85
CA ASP A 148 -15.50 -3.19 1.66
C ASP A 148 -16.88 -3.64 1.17
N ASP A 149 -17.74 -2.70 0.75
CA ASP A 149 -19.05 -2.98 0.15
C ASP A 149 -19.02 -2.81 -1.38
N THR A 150 -18.98 -3.93 -2.09
CA THR A 150 -18.92 -3.94 -3.56
C THR A 150 -20.30 -3.76 -4.23
N PHE A 151 -21.42 -3.78 -3.49
CA PHE A 151 -22.75 -3.65 -4.10
C PHE A 151 -22.94 -2.34 -4.89
N PRO A 152 -22.63 -1.15 -4.34
CA PRO A 152 -22.75 0.11 -5.10
C PRO A 152 -21.84 0.16 -6.33
N LEU A 153 -20.66 -0.49 -6.24
CA LEU A 153 -19.70 -0.56 -7.33
C LEU A 153 -20.25 -1.40 -8.49
N VAL A 154 -20.81 -2.57 -8.19
CA VAL A 154 -21.38 -3.48 -9.18
C VAL A 154 -22.52 -2.80 -9.95
N ASP A 155 -23.40 -2.09 -9.25
CA ASP A 155 -24.55 -1.42 -9.88
C ASP A 155 -24.11 -0.31 -10.85
N VAL A 156 -23.13 0.50 -10.47
CA VAL A 156 -22.64 1.58 -11.35
C VAL A 156 -21.91 1.01 -12.57
N PHE A 157 -21.09 -0.04 -12.41
CA PHE A 157 -20.43 -0.69 -13.55
C PHE A 157 -21.43 -1.40 -14.48
N LYS A 158 -22.49 -2.02 -13.94
CA LYS A 158 -23.61 -2.57 -14.74
C LYS A 158 -24.32 -1.48 -15.54
N GLY A 159 -24.47 -0.28 -14.97
CA GLY A 159 -24.97 0.90 -15.70
C GLY A 159 -24.14 1.28 -16.93
N HIS A 160 -22.84 0.96 -16.92
CA HIS A 160 -21.93 1.10 -18.06
C HIS A 160 -21.80 -0.17 -18.93
N GLY A 161 -22.64 -1.18 -18.72
CA GLY A 161 -22.64 -2.43 -19.48
C GLY A 161 -21.47 -3.37 -19.19
N ILE A 162 -20.81 -3.21 -18.04
CA ILE A 162 -19.68 -4.06 -17.63
C ILE A 162 -20.08 -4.83 -16.39
N ASP A 163 -20.06 -6.16 -16.48
CA ASP A 163 -20.20 -7.03 -15.32
C ASP A 163 -18.84 -7.23 -14.65
N ILE A 164 -18.71 -6.73 -13.42
CA ILE A 164 -17.49 -6.82 -12.61
C ILE A 164 -17.53 -7.93 -11.56
N GLU A 165 -18.67 -8.60 -11.37
CA GLU A 165 -18.79 -9.73 -10.45
C GLU A 165 -17.75 -10.82 -10.74
N PRO A 166 -17.58 -11.31 -11.99
CA PRO A 166 -16.63 -12.37 -12.31
C PRO A 166 -15.16 -11.90 -12.36
N ILE A 167 -14.91 -10.59 -12.23
CA ILE A 167 -13.57 -10.02 -12.34
C ILE A 167 -12.83 -10.14 -11.01
N HIS A 168 -11.80 -10.97 -10.96
CA HIS A 168 -10.96 -11.19 -9.78
C HIS A 168 -9.48 -11.18 -10.15
N TRP A 169 -8.60 -10.99 -9.16
CA TRP A 169 -7.18 -11.17 -9.42
C TRP A 169 -6.89 -12.59 -9.93
N PRO A 170 -6.06 -12.75 -10.98
CA PRO A 170 -5.67 -14.06 -11.45
C PRO A 170 -4.81 -14.76 -10.40
N GLN A 171 -4.96 -16.08 -10.30
CA GLN A 171 -4.19 -16.89 -9.35
C GLN A 171 -2.74 -17.12 -9.79
N GLU A 172 -2.46 -16.96 -11.09
CA GLU A 172 -1.12 -17.11 -11.63
C GLU A 172 -0.23 -15.91 -11.25
N ARG A 173 0.88 -16.19 -10.55
CA ARG A 173 1.81 -15.15 -10.04
C ARG A 173 2.38 -14.25 -11.15
N CYS A 174 2.71 -14.81 -12.30
CA CYS A 174 3.27 -14.06 -13.42
C CYS A 174 2.27 -13.06 -13.99
N GLU A 175 1.00 -13.44 -14.07
CA GLU A 175 -0.07 -12.58 -14.57
C GLU A 175 -0.44 -11.49 -13.55
N LEU A 176 -0.53 -11.86 -12.27
CA LEU A 176 -0.75 -10.92 -11.17
C LEU A 176 0.33 -9.83 -11.13
N HIS A 177 1.61 -10.20 -11.27
CA HIS A 177 2.70 -9.23 -11.31
C HIS A 177 2.59 -8.29 -12.51
N ARG A 178 2.21 -8.79 -13.69
CA ARG A 178 1.98 -7.97 -14.89
C ARG A 178 0.83 -6.99 -14.69
N LEU A 179 -0.29 -7.42 -14.10
CA LEU A 179 -1.43 -6.54 -13.84
C LEU A 179 -1.10 -5.46 -12.80
N HIS A 180 -0.35 -5.78 -11.74
CA HIS A 180 0.12 -4.77 -10.80
C HIS A 180 1.04 -3.73 -11.45
N ALA A 181 1.92 -4.15 -12.36
CA ALA A 181 2.76 -3.21 -13.12
C ALA A 181 1.91 -2.26 -13.98
N LEU A 182 0.79 -2.74 -14.53
CA LEU A 182 -0.14 -1.93 -15.32
C LEU A 182 -0.88 -0.86 -14.52
N LEU A 183 -1.02 -1.00 -13.19
CA LEU A 183 -1.70 -0.01 -12.35
C LEU A 183 -1.04 1.37 -12.43
N THR A 184 0.30 1.41 -12.51
CA THR A 184 1.02 2.69 -12.62
C THR A 184 0.69 3.39 -13.94
N VAL A 185 0.58 2.62 -15.02
CA VAL A 185 0.22 3.14 -16.35
C VAL A 185 -1.25 3.57 -16.35
N ALA A 186 -2.15 2.74 -15.85
CA ALA A 186 -3.58 3.02 -15.74
C ALA A 186 -3.85 4.33 -14.98
N ARG A 187 -3.20 4.54 -13.82
CA ARG A 187 -3.33 5.78 -13.03
C ARG A 187 -2.82 7.01 -13.79
N LYS A 188 -1.74 6.88 -14.56
CA LYS A 188 -1.24 7.97 -15.41
C LYS A 188 -2.24 8.32 -16.52
N THR A 189 -2.84 7.31 -17.14
CA THR A 189 -3.86 7.48 -18.18
C THR A 189 -5.13 8.13 -17.62
N LEU A 190 -5.61 7.71 -16.44
CA LEU A 190 -6.73 8.39 -15.77
C LEU A 190 -6.42 9.87 -15.49
N ARG A 191 -5.20 10.17 -15.01
CA ARG A 191 -4.78 11.56 -14.79
C ARG A 191 -4.78 12.39 -16.07
N SER A 192 -4.46 11.81 -17.22
CA SER A 192 -4.54 12.53 -18.51
C SER A 192 -5.95 12.73 -19.01
N LEU A 193 -6.92 11.89 -18.62
CA LEU A 193 -8.32 12.01 -19.01
C LEU A 193 -9.07 13.10 -18.24
N ARG A 194 -8.56 13.48 -17.06
CA ARG A 194 -9.13 14.53 -16.18
C ARG A 194 -8.51 15.92 -16.35
N LYS A 195 -7.71 16.13 -17.39
CA LYS A 195 -7.17 17.45 -17.76
C LYS A 195 -8.05 18.07 -18.85
#